data_AF-A0A8H6N0U8-F1
#
_entry.id   AF-A0A8H6N0U8-F1
#
_cell.length_a   1.000
_cell.length_b   1.000
_cell.length_c   1.000
_cell.angle_alpha   90.00
_cell.angle_beta   90.00
_cell.angle_gamma   90.00
#
_symmetry.space_group_name_H-M   'P 1'
#
loop_
_entity.id
_entity.type
_entity.pdbx_description
1 polymer ?
#
loop_
_entity_poly.entity_id
_entity_poly.type
_entity_poly.pdbx_seq_one_letter_code
_entity_poly.pdbx_strand_id
1 'polypeptide(L)'
;MDPASLALGVVAIFKDTYVTAKFIKKTIQSINGYQAEQSSLVMRYTVQIYRLKNLSRLFRAADGNTVDLRLLETVPGEYLNTVREVLAQLQRVLSKYATHAAYLDDDYRRFSPLNPHFHFDPVRDTLEIDDTDGKYQTGNSENTSEEVTDGRVTTKSKWWPFRGIGRMSTKITNSSRRLVSLKSLPQGMQWAFQKSALQETLREFEEWNKDLEHLIAPLLVGFGFYDENRNPQDRLRADGDENIKVNIFQGHVDLNKLANNQPSGTLQDSRIVNDDFISCNTAKEKASEARVFLELKQIAASPKHEGGATTSASDRSNITRPMQELYGPQLARLLRTAGEHSFRTLPFNSYAWDGEKAQYIYLFDYPQGTSDRKPKSLNDFILSSEPRYKLELRQRFFVAQTVARAIGAFHSDGWLHKSIRAHAVKFFFLLDGTCDFVNPYLTDFEFSRPLAGITRLLPQAVDVDHE
;
A
#
# COMPACT_ATOMS: atom_id res chain seq x y z
N MET A 1 -2.26 -21.80 14.12
CA MET A 1 -1.11 -21.12 14.74
C MET A 1 -1.68 -20.01 15.60
N ASP A 2 -1.20 -19.85 16.83
CA ASP A 2 -1.68 -18.80 17.74
C ASP A 2 -1.43 -17.39 17.14
N PRO A 3 -2.38 -16.43 17.21
CA PRO A 3 -2.23 -15.09 16.63
C PRO A 3 -0.97 -14.35 17.11
N ALA A 4 -0.59 -14.48 18.38
CA ALA A 4 0.61 -13.84 18.92
C ALA A 4 1.89 -14.43 18.31
N SER A 5 1.94 -15.76 18.14
CA SER A 5 3.05 -16.42 17.44
C SER A 5 3.16 -15.97 15.98
N LEU A 6 2.03 -15.71 15.32
CA LEU A 6 2.02 -15.25 13.93
C LEU A 6 2.49 -13.80 13.81
N ALA A 7 1.99 -12.90 14.68
CA ALA A 7 2.42 -11.52 14.77
C ALA A 7 3.92 -11.40 15.04
N LEU A 8 4.45 -12.19 15.99
CA LEU A 8 5.88 -12.24 16.29
C LEU A 8 6.69 -12.69 15.06
N GLY A 9 6.19 -13.70 14.32
CA GLY A 9 6.80 -14.16 13.08
C GLY A 9 6.88 -13.07 12.00
N VAL A 10 5.80 -12.30 11.82
CA VAL A 10 5.76 -11.17 10.88
C VAL A 10 6.82 -10.12 11.25
N VAL A 11 6.87 -9.71 12.52
CA VAL A 11 7.82 -8.70 13.02
C VAL A 11 9.27 -9.17 12.87
N ALA A 12 9.56 -10.43 13.18
CA ALA A 12 10.89 -11.00 13.07
C ALA A 12 11.40 -10.99 11.62
N ILE A 13 10.58 -11.46 10.67
CA ILE A 13 10.93 -11.50 9.24
C ILE A 13 11.04 -10.08 8.67
N PHE A 14 10.12 -9.18 9.04
CA PHE A 14 10.18 -7.77 8.64
C PHE A 14 11.51 -7.14 9.04
N LYS A 15 11.90 -7.32 10.30
CA LYS A 15 13.13 -6.74 10.85
C LYS A 15 14.36 -7.25 10.11
N ASP A 16 14.47 -8.55 9.87
CA ASP A 16 15.60 -9.12 9.14
C ASP A 16 15.67 -8.59 7.70
N THR A 17 14.52 -8.53 7.03
CA THR A 17 14.38 -7.94 5.68
C THR A 17 14.85 -6.48 5.66
N TYR A 18 14.38 -5.68 6.62
CA TYR A 18 14.68 -4.25 6.71
C TYR A 18 16.17 -3.98 6.97
N VAL A 19 16.76 -4.68 7.95
CA VAL A 19 18.17 -4.56 8.30
C VAL A 19 19.05 -5.00 7.14
N THR A 20 18.71 -6.12 6.48
CA THR A 20 19.44 -6.61 5.31
C THR A 20 19.40 -5.60 4.16
N ALA A 21 18.23 -5.03 3.84
CA ALA A 21 18.11 -4.00 2.81
C ALA A 21 18.95 -2.74 3.13
N LYS A 22 18.92 -2.27 4.38
CA LYS A 22 19.75 -1.15 4.85
C LYS A 22 21.24 -1.45 4.74
N PHE A 23 21.65 -2.65 5.11
CA PHE A 23 23.03 -3.09 4.98
C PHE A 23 23.47 -3.01 3.51
N ILE A 24 22.67 -3.57 2.59
CA ILE A 24 22.97 -3.54 1.15
C ILE A 24 23.11 -2.10 0.64
N LYS A 25 22.19 -1.19 1.00
CA LYS A 25 22.29 0.24 0.68
C LYS A 25 23.62 0.83 1.15
N LYS A 26 23.99 0.62 2.42
CA LYS A 26 25.24 1.15 3.01
C LYS A 26 26.48 0.58 2.30
N THR A 27 26.46 -0.69 1.96
CA THR A 27 27.54 -1.31 1.17
C THR A 27 27.67 -0.62 -0.19
N ILE A 28 26.57 -0.43 -0.92
CA ILE A 28 26.57 0.29 -2.20
C ILE A 28 27.13 1.72 -2.02
N GLN A 29 26.75 2.43 -0.95
CA GLN A 29 27.23 3.79 -0.64
C GLN A 29 28.74 3.86 -0.31
N SER A 30 29.32 2.79 0.24
CA SER A 30 30.76 2.77 0.58
C SER A 30 31.68 2.62 -0.63
N ILE A 31 31.13 2.32 -1.81
CA ILE A 31 31.89 2.09 -3.05
C ILE A 31 32.36 3.43 -3.62
N ASN A 32 33.67 3.59 -3.78
CA ASN A 32 34.29 4.79 -4.36
C ASN A 32 34.51 4.61 -5.87
N GLY A 33 34.38 5.68 -6.65
CA GLY A 33 34.73 5.70 -8.09
C GLY A 33 33.61 5.37 -9.09
N TYR A 34 32.39 5.06 -8.65
CA TYR A 34 31.22 4.73 -9.50
C TYR A 34 29.98 5.56 -9.16
N GLN A 35 30.15 6.89 -9.05
CA GLN A 35 29.15 7.77 -8.45
C GLN A 35 27.78 7.75 -9.16
N ALA A 36 27.75 7.64 -10.50
CA ALA A 36 26.49 7.69 -11.26
C ALA A 36 25.62 6.44 -11.04
N GLU A 37 26.19 5.24 -11.21
CA GLU A 37 25.48 3.98 -10.98
C GLU A 37 25.13 3.78 -9.51
N GLN A 38 26.04 4.15 -8.61
CA GLN A 38 25.81 4.14 -7.17
C GLN A 38 24.60 5.00 -6.82
N SER A 39 24.55 6.24 -7.32
CA SER A 39 23.44 7.16 -7.02
C SER A 39 22.09 6.56 -7.43
N SER A 40 22.02 5.93 -8.60
CA SER A 40 20.78 5.27 -9.08
C SER A 40 20.37 4.09 -8.19
N LEU A 41 21.30 3.19 -7.85
CA LEU A 41 21.03 2.02 -7.02
C LEU A 41 20.67 2.42 -5.58
N VAL A 42 21.42 3.35 -5.00
CA VAL A 42 21.17 3.90 -3.67
C VAL A 42 19.79 4.56 -3.62
N MET A 43 19.42 5.34 -4.64
CA MET A 43 18.09 5.94 -4.72
C MET A 43 16.99 4.88 -4.74
N ARG A 44 17.09 3.86 -5.59
CA ARG A 44 16.09 2.79 -5.69
C ARG A 44 15.95 1.98 -4.40
N TYR A 45 17.06 1.57 -3.78
CA TYR A 45 17.04 0.92 -2.47
C TYR A 45 16.47 1.83 -1.39
N THR A 46 16.80 3.11 -1.43
CA THR A 46 16.25 4.11 -0.49
C THR A 46 14.74 4.16 -0.58
N VAL A 47 14.16 4.22 -1.79
CA VAL A 47 12.71 4.16 -2.00
C VAL A 47 12.10 2.89 -1.41
N GLN A 48 12.70 1.72 -1.65
CA GLN A 48 12.18 0.47 -1.11
C GLN A 48 12.31 0.36 0.42
N ILE A 49 13.41 0.84 1.00
CA ILE A 49 13.59 0.93 2.46
C ILE A 49 12.54 1.87 3.06
N TYR A 50 12.21 2.98 2.41
CA TYR A 50 11.14 3.87 2.84
C TYR A 50 9.76 3.20 2.78
N ARG A 51 9.49 2.35 1.81
CA ARG A 51 8.25 1.55 1.76
C ARG A 51 8.15 0.59 2.94
N LEU A 52 9.21 -0.16 3.23
CA LEU A 52 9.28 -1.01 4.42
C LEU A 52 9.14 -0.19 5.71
N LYS A 53 9.81 0.96 5.80
CA LYS A 53 9.68 1.89 6.94
C LYS A 53 8.23 2.32 7.12
N ASN A 54 7.55 2.71 6.05
CA ASN A 54 6.14 3.10 6.14
C ASN A 54 5.27 1.93 6.60
N LEU A 55 5.47 0.72 6.06
CA LEU A 55 4.77 -0.46 6.56
C LEU A 55 4.99 -0.66 8.06
N SER A 56 6.20 -0.39 8.57
CA SER A 56 6.48 -0.51 10.01
C SER A 56 5.59 0.33 10.91
N ARG A 57 5.06 1.45 10.41
CA ARG A 57 4.12 2.28 11.16
C ARG A 57 2.84 1.53 11.54
N LEU A 58 2.46 0.53 10.76
CA LEU A 58 1.31 -0.32 11.03
C LEU A 58 1.46 -1.17 12.29
N PHE A 59 2.69 -1.46 12.71
CA PHE A 59 2.98 -2.27 13.89
C PHE A 59 3.86 -1.57 14.93
N ARG A 60 4.14 -0.26 14.77
CA ARG A 60 4.82 0.58 15.77
C ARG A 60 3.80 1.32 16.61
N ALA A 61 3.98 1.38 17.93
CA ALA A 61 3.15 2.16 18.83
C ALA A 61 3.22 3.67 18.51
N ALA A 62 2.35 4.46 19.15
CA ALA A 62 2.29 5.92 18.93
C ALA A 62 3.57 6.68 19.30
N ASP A 63 4.43 6.08 20.14
CA ASP A 63 5.76 6.60 20.46
C ASP A 63 6.76 6.44 19.29
N GLY A 64 6.36 5.73 18.23
CA GLY A 64 7.22 5.26 17.15
C GLY A 64 8.16 4.14 17.60
N ASN A 65 8.77 4.20 18.77
CA ASN A 65 9.94 3.37 19.07
C ASN A 65 9.62 1.91 19.43
N THR A 66 8.41 1.59 19.86
CA THR A 66 8.06 0.23 20.30
C THR A 66 7.16 -0.50 19.31
N VAL A 67 7.31 -1.83 19.21
CA VAL A 67 6.41 -2.67 18.40
C VAL A 67 5.16 -3.00 19.21
N ASP A 68 3.99 -2.73 18.64
CA ASP A 68 2.69 -3.00 19.23
C ASP A 68 2.13 -4.34 18.71
N LEU A 69 2.53 -5.43 19.37
CA LEU A 69 2.09 -6.79 19.02
C LEU A 69 0.59 -6.99 19.22
N ARG A 70 -0.02 -6.29 20.20
CA ARG A 70 -1.45 -6.40 20.49
C ARG A 70 -2.29 -5.93 19.32
N LEU A 71 -1.84 -4.86 18.64
CA LEU A 71 -2.53 -4.38 17.45
C LEU A 71 -2.42 -5.41 16.30
N LEU A 72 -1.26 -6.04 16.11
CA LEU A 72 -1.15 -7.10 15.10
C LEU A 72 -2.06 -8.29 15.41
N GLU A 73 -2.23 -8.65 16.68
CA GLU A 73 -3.13 -9.73 17.11
C GLU A 73 -4.61 -9.46 16.78
N THR A 74 -5.03 -8.19 16.57
CA THR A 74 -6.39 -7.88 16.13
C THR A 74 -6.62 -8.16 14.64
N VAL A 75 -5.55 -8.25 13.85
CA VAL A 75 -5.64 -8.50 12.42
C VAL A 75 -6.01 -9.96 12.19
N PRO A 76 -7.01 -10.26 11.35
CA PRO A 76 -7.33 -11.64 11.00
C PRO A 76 -6.10 -12.41 10.49
N GLY A 77 -5.91 -13.62 11.02
CA GLY A 77 -4.68 -14.40 10.80
C GLY A 77 -4.38 -14.71 9.34
N GLU A 78 -5.39 -14.72 8.47
CA GLU A 78 -5.22 -14.87 7.02
C GLU A 78 -4.38 -13.73 6.43
N TYR A 79 -4.68 -12.47 6.78
CA TYR A 79 -3.90 -11.32 6.33
C TYR A 79 -2.47 -11.37 6.86
N LEU A 80 -2.29 -11.69 8.14
CA LEU A 80 -0.97 -11.79 8.73
C LEU A 80 -0.13 -12.90 8.08
N ASN A 81 -0.75 -14.03 7.73
CA ASN A 81 -0.06 -15.08 6.98
C ASN A 81 0.37 -14.60 5.60
N THR A 82 -0.51 -13.92 4.86
CA THR A 82 -0.16 -13.34 3.54
C THR A 82 0.99 -12.33 3.66
N VAL A 83 0.96 -11.45 4.65
CA VAL A 83 2.04 -10.50 4.92
C VAL A 83 3.34 -11.23 5.28
N ARG A 84 3.25 -12.26 6.14
CA ARG A 84 4.40 -13.09 6.51
C ARG A 84 5.02 -13.76 5.29
N GLU A 85 4.21 -14.30 4.39
CA GLU A 85 4.66 -14.95 3.16
C GLU A 85 5.36 -13.97 2.22
N VAL A 86 4.78 -12.78 1.98
CA VAL A 86 5.40 -11.73 1.16
C VAL A 86 6.73 -11.27 1.77
N LEU A 87 6.77 -11.06 3.09
CA LEU A 87 7.99 -10.70 3.80
C LEU A 87 9.04 -11.83 3.74
N ALA A 88 8.62 -13.10 3.82
CA ALA A 88 9.54 -14.23 3.69
C ALA A 88 10.14 -14.32 2.28
N GLN A 89 9.36 -13.97 1.23
CA GLN A 89 9.89 -13.87 -0.13
C GLN A 89 10.86 -12.70 -0.26
N LEU A 90 10.56 -11.52 0.31
CA LEU A 90 11.49 -10.39 0.36
C LEU A 90 12.80 -10.77 1.06
N GLN A 91 12.71 -11.42 2.22
CA GLN A 91 13.85 -11.94 2.97
C GLN A 91 14.67 -12.90 2.12
N ARG A 92 14.02 -13.84 1.42
CA ARG A 92 14.68 -14.79 0.52
C ARG A 92 15.41 -14.11 -0.64
N VAL A 93 14.79 -13.09 -1.25
CA VAL A 93 15.40 -12.30 -2.32
C VAL A 93 16.66 -11.61 -1.81
N LEU A 94 16.59 -10.94 -0.66
CA LEU A 94 17.74 -10.26 -0.06
C LEU A 94 18.80 -11.24 0.45
N SER A 95 18.41 -12.43 0.93
CA SER A 95 19.34 -13.43 1.44
C SER A 95 20.15 -14.09 0.33
N LYS A 96 19.61 -14.24 -0.89
CA LYS A 96 20.38 -14.66 -2.07
C LYS A 96 21.57 -13.72 -2.28
N TYR A 97 21.31 -12.42 -2.24
CA TYR A 97 22.33 -11.40 -2.38
C TYR A 97 23.32 -11.41 -1.20
N ALA A 98 22.81 -11.50 0.02
CA ALA A 98 23.65 -11.56 1.22
C ALA A 98 24.59 -12.76 1.22
N THR A 99 24.11 -13.92 0.76
CA THR A 99 24.92 -15.14 0.61
C THR A 99 26.01 -14.96 -0.45
N HIS A 100 25.68 -14.33 -1.58
CA HIS A 100 26.67 -13.99 -2.60
C HIS A 100 27.73 -13.01 -2.09
N ALA A 101 27.34 -11.99 -1.33
CA ALA A 101 28.26 -11.04 -0.72
C ALA A 101 29.18 -11.73 0.31
N ALA A 102 28.62 -12.58 1.19
CA ALA A 102 29.38 -13.31 2.22
C ALA A 102 30.41 -14.30 1.64
N TYR A 103 30.20 -14.81 0.43
CA TYR A 103 31.17 -15.67 -0.25
C TYR A 103 32.38 -14.90 -0.79
N LEU A 104 32.18 -13.63 -1.16
CA LEU A 104 33.19 -12.82 -1.85
C LEU A 104 33.95 -11.87 -0.92
N ASP A 105 33.40 -11.60 0.26
CA ASP A 105 33.88 -10.60 1.21
C ASP A 105 33.86 -11.14 2.66
N ASP A 106 35.05 -11.35 3.24
CA ASP A 106 35.23 -11.83 4.60
C ASP A 106 34.78 -10.81 5.66
N ASP A 107 34.88 -9.51 5.37
CA ASP A 107 34.38 -8.45 6.25
C ASP A 107 32.85 -8.49 6.26
N TYR A 108 32.22 -8.68 5.10
CA TYR A 108 30.77 -8.93 5.03
C TYR A 108 30.38 -10.12 5.91
N ARG A 109 31.08 -11.25 5.80
CA ARG A 109 30.80 -12.45 6.61
C ARG A 109 30.85 -12.17 8.11
N ARG A 110 31.75 -11.28 8.55
CA ARG A 110 31.89 -10.89 9.97
C ARG A 110 30.76 -9.98 10.46
N PHE A 111 30.26 -9.10 9.61
CA PHE A 111 29.30 -8.05 9.99
C PHE A 111 27.87 -8.28 9.44
N SER A 112 27.64 -9.38 8.73
CA SER A 112 26.35 -9.71 8.14
C SER A 112 25.27 -9.96 9.22
N PRO A 113 24.03 -9.50 9.00
CA PRO A 113 22.88 -9.88 9.82
C PRO A 113 22.65 -11.41 9.88
N LEU A 114 23.15 -12.15 8.89
CA LEU A 114 23.03 -13.61 8.81
C LEU A 114 24.08 -14.37 9.62
N ASN A 115 25.04 -13.67 10.24
CA ASN A 115 26.04 -14.32 11.07
C ASN A 115 25.41 -14.85 12.38
N PRO A 116 25.60 -16.11 12.80
CA PRO A 116 25.05 -16.64 14.04
C PRO A 116 25.46 -15.88 15.31
N HIS A 117 26.57 -15.14 15.24
CA HIS A 117 27.07 -14.30 16.33
C HIS A 117 26.58 -12.84 16.24
N PHE A 118 25.87 -12.47 15.17
CA PHE A 118 25.18 -11.20 15.09
C PHE A 118 24.00 -11.24 16.06
N HIS A 119 24.12 -10.53 17.17
CA HIS A 119 23.06 -10.41 18.16
C HIS A 119 22.42 -9.03 18.03
N PHE A 120 21.14 -9.01 17.67
CA PHE A 120 20.31 -7.81 17.73
C PHE A 120 19.36 -7.96 18.93
N ASP A 121 19.47 -7.07 19.90
CA ASP A 121 18.60 -7.00 21.06
C ASP A 121 17.38 -6.11 20.76
N PRO A 122 16.16 -6.64 20.60
CA PRO A 122 14.99 -5.86 20.21
C PRO A 122 14.56 -4.80 21.24
N VAL A 123 15.07 -4.86 22.48
CA VAL A 123 14.77 -3.89 23.54
C VAL A 123 15.85 -2.82 23.64
N ARG A 124 17.11 -3.17 23.35
CA ARG A 124 18.26 -2.25 23.44
C ARG A 124 18.68 -1.64 22.11
N ASP A 125 18.59 -2.41 21.04
CA ASP A 125 18.72 -1.92 19.67
C ASP A 125 17.32 -1.46 19.27
N THR A 126 16.98 -0.24 19.70
CA THR A 126 15.82 0.47 19.18
C THR A 126 15.85 0.35 17.65
N LEU A 127 14.67 0.18 17.04
CA LEU A 127 14.49 0.49 15.61
C LEU A 127 14.64 2.01 15.45
N GLU A 128 15.78 2.56 15.84
CA GLU A 128 16.27 3.85 15.41
C GLU A 128 16.54 3.68 13.93
N ILE A 129 15.50 3.98 13.17
CA ILE A 129 15.63 4.27 11.76
C ILE A 129 16.40 5.58 11.71
N ASP A 130 17.73 5.45 11.80
CA ASP A 130 18.63 6.59 11.71
C ASP A 130 18.44 7.23 10.34
N ASP A 131 17.69 8.34 10.34
CA ASP A 131 17.39 9.21 9.20
C ASP A 131 18.48 10.29 9.04
N THR A 132 19.53 10.26 9.87
CA THR A 132 20.70 11.08 9.61
C THR A 132 21.50 10.49 8.45
N ASP A 133 20.94 10.60 7.24
CA ASP A 133 21.74 10.56 6.02
C ASP A 133 22.79 11.66 6.22
N GLY A 134 24.02 11.24 6.56
CA GLY A 134 25.12 12.13 6.87
C GLY A 134 25.22 13.17 5.76
N LYS A 135 25.03 14.44 6.12
CA LYS A 135 25.22 15.56 5.20
C LYS A 135 26.62 15.43 4.61
N TYR A 136 26.73 14.91 3.39
CA TYR A 136 27.92 15.11 2.56
C TYR A 136 27.93 16.60 2.23
N GLN A 137 28.62 17.37 3.06
CA GLN A 137 29.06 18.70 2.68
C GLN A 137 30.01 18.52 1.50
N THR A 138 29.51 18.80 0.30
CA THR A 138 30.35 19.08 -0.87
C THR A 138 31.16 20.33 -0.50
N GLY A 139 32.39 20.12 -0.02
CA GLY A 139 33.23 21.20 0.47
C GLY A 139 33.59 22.16 -0.66
N ASN A 140 32.95 23.34 -0.65
CA ASN A 140 33.58 24.55 -1.13
C ASN A 140 34.16 25.27 0.09
N SER A 141 35.48 25.42 0.06
CA SER A 141 36.28 26.12 1.05
C SER A 141 36.11 27.63 0.86
N GLU A 142 35.38 28.29 1.75
CA GLU A 142 35.59 29.71 2.03
C GLU A 142 35.61 29.95 3.54
N ASN A 143 36.69 30.59 3.97
CA ASN A 143 36.99 30.95 5.35
C ASN A 143 36.06 32.08 5.80
N THR A 144 35.45 31.97 6.98
CA THR A 144 35.39 33.09 7.94
C THR A 144 35.05 32.59 9.34
N SER A 145 35.60 33.31 10.30
CA SER A 145 35.81 33.01 11.72
C SER A 145 34.62 33.32 12.64
N GLU A 146 34.52 32.50 13.70
CA GLU A 146 34.14 32.77 15.11
C GLU A 146 32.86 33.56 15.44
N GLU A 147 31.93 32.94 16.20
CA GLU A 147 31.81 33.17 17.65
C GLU A 147 30.92 32.10 18.35
N VAL A 148 31.12 31.99 19.65
CA VAL A 148 30.75 30.89 20.57
C VAL A 148 29.41 31.14 21.25
N THR A 149 28.58 30.10 21.47
CA THR A 149 27.99 29.82 22.82
C THR A 149 27.32 28.44 22.94
N ASP A 150 27.75 27.83 24.03
CA ASP A 150 27.41 26.64 24.82
C ASP A 150 26.04 25.94 24.76
N GLY A 151 26.06 24.64 25.11
CA GLY A 151 24.91 23.87 25.57
C GLY A 151 24.64 22.55 24.84
N ARG A 152 25.42 21.47 25.11
CA ARG A 152 25.03 20.12 24.65
C ARG A 152 25.24 19.01 25.67
N VAL A 153 24.11 18.44 26.08
CA VAL A 153 23.97 17.11 26.68
C VAL A 153 24.49 16.06 25.68
N THR A 154 25.44 15.24 26.11
CA THR A 154 26.03 14.18 25.29
C THR A 154 25.22 12.88 25.38
N THR A 155 24.41 12.59 24.37
CA THR A 155 24.01 11.20 24.06
C THR A 155 25.07 10.59 23.14
N LYS A 156 25.79 9.59 23.66
CA LYS A 156 26.84 8.88 22.91
C LYS A 156 26.18 7.91 21.94
N SER A 157 25.99 8.30 20.68
CA SER A 157 25.76 7.36 19.59
C SER A 157 27.07 6.63 19.28
N LYS A 158 27.07 5.30 19.36
CA LYS A 158 28.22 4.47 19.00
C LYS A 158 28.31 4.36 17.48
N TRP A 159 28.94 5.37 16.88
CA TRP A 159 29.43 5.31 15.51
C TRP A 159 30.65 4.39 15.46
N TRP A 160 30.70 3.45 14.51
CA TRP A 160 31.82 2.53 14.34
C TRP A 160 32.83 3.13 13.34
N PRO A 161 34.02 3.60 13.75
CA PRO A 161 35.04 3.99 12.80
C PRO A 161 35.80 2.75 12.35
N PHE A 162 35.79 2.45 11.05
CA PHE A 162 36.85 1.66 10.44
C PHE A 162 38.16 2.44 10.56
N ARG A 163 39.02 2.07 11.52
CA ARG A 163 40.42 2.53 11.58
C ARG A 163 41.36 1.41 11.17
N GLY A 164 42.05 1.64 10.07
CA GLY A 164 43.42 1.19 9.81
C GLY A 164 44.04 2.13 8.78
N ILE A 165 45.33 2.44 8.70
CA ILE A 165 46.57 2.16 9.43
C ILE A 165 47.57 3.23 8.90
N GLY A 166 48.57 3.64 9.70
CA GLY A 166 49.93 3.88 9.20
C GLY A 166 50.23 5.07 8.27
N ARG A 167 50.99 6.03 8.79
CA ARG A 167 51.88 6.90 7.98
C ARG A 167 52.82 6.01 7.13
N MET A 168 52.72 6.06 5.80
CA MET A 168 53.85 5.82 4.91
C MET A 168 53.94 6.93 3.86
N SER A 169 55.11 7.55 3.84
CA SER A 169 55.59 8.46 2.80
C SER A 169 56.17 7.63 1.66
N THR A 170 55.85 7.95 0.39
CA THR A 170 56.80 7.90 -0.75
C THR A 170 56.22 8.52 -2.03
N LYS A 171 57.14 9.01 -2.85
CA LYS A 171 57.02 9.83 -4.07
C LYS A 171 56.26 9.16 -5.24
N ILE A 172 55.70 10.02 -6.09
CA ILE A 172 55.01 9.70 -7.35
C ILE A 172 56.02 9.65 -8.52
N THR A 173 55.96 8.60 -9.34
CA THR A 173 56.50 8.61 -10.72
C THR A 173 55.52 7.96 -11.69
N ASN A 174 55.37 8.59 -12.87
CA ASN A 174 54.48 8.22 -13.97
C ASN A 174 54.86 6.90 -14.66
N SER A 175 53.86 6.07 -15.00
CA SER A 175 54.04 5.03 -16.03
C SER A 175 52.76 4.71 -16.82
N SER A 176 53.01 4.29 -18.05
CA SER A 176 52.13 3.99 -19.19
C SER A 176 50.95 3.05 -18.92
N ARG A 177 49.79 3.38 -19.50
CA ARG A 177 48.50 2.69 -19.36
C ARG A 177 48.45 1.39 -20.18
N ARG A 178 48.76 0.27 -19.54
CA ARG A 178 48.28 -1.06 -19.96
C ARG A 178 46.87 -1.28 -19.40
N LEU A 179 45.99 -1.86 -20.22
CA LEU A 179 44.63 -2.26 -19.82
C LEU A 179 44.69 -3.28 -18.66
N VAL A 180 43.99 -2.96 -17.58
CA VAL A 180 44.07 -3.63 -16.27
C VAL A 180 43.02 -4.75 -16.18
N SER A 181 43.42 -5.92 -15.65
CA SER A 181 42.59 -7.13 -15.50
C SER A 181 41.64 -7.03 -14.30
N LEU A 182 40.43 -7.60 -14.40
CA LEU A 182 39.45 -7.73 -13.31
C LEU A 182 40.03 -8.28 -12.00
N LYS A 183 41.08 -9.10 -12.08
CA LYS A 183 41.78 -9.68 -10.92
C LYS A 183 42.62 -8.69 -10.11
N SER A 184 42.65 -7.41 -10.51
CA SER A 184 43.54 -6.41 -9.91
C SER A 184 42.83 -5.16 -9.34
N LEU A 185 41.49 -5.15 -9.30
CA LEU A 185 40.76 -4.27 -8.40
C LEU A 185 41.02 -4.71 -6.93
N PRO A 186 41.03 -3.80 -5.94
CA PRO A 186 40.87 -4.21 -4.54
C PRO A 186 39.61 -5.06 -4.43
N GLN A 187 39.73 -6.26 -3.83
CA GLN A 187 38.69 -7.28 -3.77
C GLN A 187 37.31 -6.72 -3.34
N GLY A 188 37.29 -5.73 -2.45
CA GLY A 188 36.07 -5.12 -1.88
C GLY A 188 35.20 -4.27 -2.79
N MET A 189 35.54 -4.10 -4.08
CA MET A 189 34.76 -3.25 -5.00
C MET A 189 34.61 -3.84 -6.40
N GLN A 190 34.72 -5.16 -6.56
CA GLN A 190 34.17 -5.81 -7.75
C GLN A 190 32.64 -5.80 -7.64
N TRP A 191 32.08 -4.61 -7.76
CA TRP A 191 30.74 -4.30 -8.22
C TRP A 191 29.60 -5.15 -7.62
N ALA A 192 29.57 -5.27 -6.29
CA ALA A 192 28.33 -5.32 -5.53
C ALA A 192 27.22 -6.30 -5.97
N PHE A 193 27.38 -7.56 -6.37
CA PHE A 193 28.55 -8.42 -6.66
C PHE A 193 28.37 -9.22 -7.97
N GLN A 194 27.35 -8.84 -8.71
CA GLN A 194 27.22 -8.88 -10.15
C GLN A 194 26.07 -7.87 -10.36
N LYS A 195 26.21 -6.72 -11.04
CA LYS A 195 25.09 -5.78 -11.37
C LYS A 195 23.91 -6.59 -11.78
N SER A 196 24.09 -7.59 -12.65
CA SER A 196 22.99 -8.42 -13.09
C SER A 196 22.27 -9.03 -11.88
N ALA A 197 22.99 -9.67 -10.96
CA ALA A 197 22.46 -10.22 -9.73
C ALA A 197 21.88 -9.16 -8.77
N LEU A 198 22.53 -8.00 -8.60
CA LEU A 198 22.03 -6.92 -7.72
C LEU A 198 20.80 -6.22 -8.31
N GLN A 199 20.79 -5.99 -9.62
CA GLN A 199 19.68 -5.39 -10.35
C GLN A 199 18.51 -6.38 -10.43
N GLU A 200 18.79 -7.68 -10.56
CA GLU A 200 17.77 -8.73 -10.48
C GLU A 200 17.20 -8.82 -9.06
N THR A 201 18.05 -8.84 -8.03
CA THR A 201 17.63 -8.78 -6.63
C THR A 201 16.78 -7.53 -6.38
N LEU A 202 17.21 -6.37 -6.87
CA LEU A 202 16.48 -5.11 -6.71
C LEU A 202 15.14 -5.13 -7.47
N ARG A 203 15.09 -5.71 -8.67
CA ARG A 203 13.85 -5.88 -9.43
C ARG A 203 12.89 -6.80 -8.68
N GLU A 204 13.35 -7.96 -8.20
CA GLU A 204 12.56 -8.88 -7.37
C GLU A 204 12.09 -8.17 -6.08
N PHE A 205 12.97 -7.40 -5.43
CA PHE A 205 12.67 -6.63 -4.22
C PHE A 205 11.63 -5.54 -4.48
N GLU A 206 11.70 -4.85 -5.61
CA GLU A 206 10.71 -3.87 -6.04
C GLU A 206 9.34 -4.50 -6.33
N GLU A 207 9.31 -5.65 -7.00
CA GLU A 207 8.08 -6.41 -7.25
C GLU A 207 7.41 -6.84 -5.94
N TRP A 208 8.16 -7.47 -5.03
CA TRP A 208 7.59 -7.94 -3.77
C TRP A 208 7.23 -6.80 -2.81
N ASN A 209 7.97 -5.68 -2.80
CA ASN A 209 7.55 -4.49 -2.05
C ASN A 209 6.28 -3.87 -2.64
N LYS A 210 6.11 -3.93 -3.97
CA LYS A 210 4.87 -3.53 -4.60
C LYS A 210 3.75 -4.43 -4.11
N ASP A 211 3.92 -5.75 -4.07
CA ASP A 211 2.93 -6.69 -3.53
C ASP A 211 2.55 -6.36 -2.07
N LEU A 212 3.53 -6.00 -1.25
CA LEU A 212 3.31 -5.55 0.13
C LEU A 212 2.45 -4.27 0.23
N GLU A 213 2.58 -3.35 -0.74
CA GLU A 213 1.75 -2.14 -0.85
C GLU A 213 0.26 -2.50 -1.05
N HIS A 214 -0.04 -3.62 -1.72
CA HIS A 214 -1.42 -4.11 -1.89
C HIS A 214 -2.04 -4.61 -0.58
N LEU A 215 -1.19 -4.96 0.40
CA LEU A 215 -1.63 -5.46 1.70
C LEU A 215 -1.92 -4.34 2.71
N ILE A 216 -1.54 -3.09 2.39
CA ILE A 216 -1.75 -1.95 3.27
C ILE A 216 -3.24 -1.73 3.57
N ALA A 217 -4.09 -1.61 2.54
CA ALA A 217 -5.53 -1.39 2.76
C ALA A 217 -6.18 -2.55 3.56
N PRO A 218 -5.96 -3.83 3.24
CA PRO A 218 -6.41 -4.95 4.07
C PRO A 218 -5.97 -4.86 5.53
N LEU A 219 -4.71 -4.49 5.76
CA LEU A 219 -4.16 -4.34 7.11
C LEU A 219 -4.83 -3.19 7.87
N LEU A 220 -4.96 -2.02 7.25
CA LEU A 220 -5.67 -0.87 7.83
C LEU A 220 -7.09 -1.24 8.23
N VAL A 221 -7.79 -1.99 7.38
CA VAL A 221 -9.12 -2.53 7.68
C VAL A 221 -9.09 -3.49 8.87
N GLY A 222 -8.13 -4.41 8.93
CA GLY A 222 -7.94 -5.35 10.05
C GLY A 222 -7.59 -4.66 11.38
N PHE A 223 -6.95 -3.49 11.33
CA PHE A 223 -6.66 -2.67 12.50
C PHE A 223 -7.84 -1.82 12.96
N GLY A 224 -8.99 -1.89 12.28
CA GLY A 224 -10.13 -1.01 12.54
C GLY A 224 -9.80 0.47 12.28
N PHE A 225 -8.91 0.76 11.32
CA PHE A 225 -8.51 2.14 10.99
C PHE A 225 -9.69 3.03 10.58
N TYR A 226 -10.70 2.42 9.96
CA TYR A 226 -11.92 3.08 9.49
C TYR A 226 -13.05 3.04 10.52
N ASP A 227 -12.84 2.34 11.64
CA ASP A 227 -13.77 2.36 12.77
C ASP A 227 -13.43 3.59 13.65
N GLU A 228 -14.32 4.01 14.56
CA GLU A 228 -14.20 5.25 15.36
C GLU A 228 -12.93 5.38 16.24
N ASN A 229 -12.02 4.40 16.19
CA ASN A 229 -10.75 4.43 16.87
C ASN A 229 -9.82 5.49 16.25
N ARG A 230 -9.62 6.61 16.95
CA ARG A 230 -8.70 7.69 16.53
C ARG A 230 -7.20 7.33 16.65
N ASN A 231 -6.87 6.35 17.50
CA ASN A 231 -5.48 5.97 17.80
C ASN A 231 -4.60 5.59 16.58
N PRO A 232 -5.10 4.90 15.55
CA PRO A 232 -4.31 4.57 14.37
C PRO A 232 -3.94 5.79 13.50
N GLN A 233 -4.78 6.84 13.48
CA GLN A 233 -4.55 8.01 12.61
C GLN A 233 -3.28 8.78 13.00
N ASP A 234 -3.03 8.93 14.30
CA ASP A 234 -1.85 9.63 14.81
C ASP A 234 -0.56 8.85 14.51
N ARG A 235 -0.65 7.52 14.40
CA ARG A 235 0.47 6.62 14.07
C ARG A 235 0.85 6.65 12.58
N LEU A 236 -0.12 6.93 11.71
CA LEU A 236 0.11 7.01 10.26
C LEU A 236 0.57 8.38 9.78
N ARG A 237 0.75 9.36 10.68
CA ARG A 237 1.32 10.67 10.30
C ARG A 237 2.76 10.46 9.82
N ALA A 238 3.24 11.38 8.97
CA ALA A 238 4.65 11.42 8.64
C ALA A 238 5.45 11.53 9.95
N ASP A 239 6.55 10.78 10.08
CA ASP A 239 7.54 11.06 11.11
C ASP A 239 7.84 12.57 11.03
N GLY A 240 7.96 13.27 12.16
CA GLY A 240 8.10 14.73 12.23
C GLY A 240 9.35 15.32 11.54
N ASP A 241 9.97 14.57 10.64
CA ASP A 241 10.99 15.01 9.72
C ASP A 241 10.34 15.90 8.65
N GLU A 242 10.40 17.21 8.89
CA GLU A 242 9.90 18.28 8.01
C GLU A 242 10.42 18.17 6.56
N ASN A 243 11.50 17.42 6.34
CA ASN A 243 12.14 17.25 5.04
C ASN A 243 11.54 16.12 4.18
N ILE A 244 10.78 15.18 4.75
CA ILE A 244 10.27 14.01 4.01
C ILE A 244 8.75 14.03 3.97
N LYS A 245 8.20 14.69 2.94
CA LYS A 245 6.74 14.84 2.73
C LYS A 245 6.02 13.59 2.21
N VAL A 246 6.72 12.47 1.99
CA VAL A 246 6.11 11.29 1.36
C VAL A 246 5.53 10.36 2.43
N ASN A 247 4.27 10.60 2.79
CA ASN A 247 3.48 9.68 3.60
C ASN A 247 2.55 8.86 2.68
N ILE A 248 2.84 7.57 2.50
CA ILE A 248 2.01 6.70 1.66
C ILE A 248 0.59 6.51 2.21
N PHE A 249 0.40 6.76 3.51
CA PHE A 249 -0.91 6.70 4.16
C PHE A 249 -1.67 8.03 4.10
N GLN A 250 -1.08 9.09 3.53
CA GLN A 250 -1.69 10.43 3.58
C GLN A 250 -3.07 10.46 2.94
N GLY A 251 -3.27 9.73 1.83
CA GLY A 251 -4.59 9.59 1.19
C GLY A 251 -5.62 8.96 2.13
N HIS A 252 -5.26 7.85 2.80
CA HIS A 252 -6.12 7.18 3.78
C HIS A 252 -6.40 8.07 5.00
N VAL A 253 -5.39 8.78 5.50
CA VAL A 253 -5.55 9.72 6.64
C VAL A 253 -6.46 10.88 6.26
N ASP A 254 -6.30 11.47 5.08
CA ASP A 254 -7.10 12.62 4.65
C ASP A 254 -8.53 12.23 4.34
N LEU A 255 -8.77 11.03 3.80
CA LEU A 255 -10.10 10.46 3.69
C LEU A 255 -10.75 10.25 5.04
N ASN A 256 -10.01 9.67 6.00
CA ASN A 256 -10.53 9.46 7.34
C ASN A 256 -10.81 10.80 8.04
N LYS A 257 -10.02 11.86 7.78
CA LYS A 257 -10.35 13.22 8.25
C LYS A 257 -11.58 13.78 7.58
N LEU A 258 -11.74 13.62 6.25
CA LEU A 258 -12.94 14.06 5.53
C LEU A 258 -14.18 13.33 6.05
N ALA A 259 -14.03 12.06 6.40
CA ALA A 259 -15.04 11.27 7.09
C ALA A 259 -15.40 11.87 8.46
N ASN A 260 -14.41 12.07 9.33
CA ASN A 260 -14.64 12.50 10.71
C ASN A 260 -15.00 14.00 10.86
N ASN A 261 -14.75 14.87 9.88
CA ASN A 261 -14.92 16.32 10.00
C ASN A 261 -16.32 16.84 9.68
N GLN A 262 -17.35 15.99 9.60
CA GLN A 262 -18.72 16.49 9.51
C GLN A 262 -19.16 17.13 10.84
N PRO A 263 -19.86 18.28 10.80
CA PRO A 263 -20.34 18.96 11.99
C PRO A 263 -21.32 18.03 12.72
N SER A 264 -21.02 17.83 14.00
CA SER A 264 -21.67 16.93 14.93
C SER A 264 -23.18 17.16 14.96
N GLY A 265 -23.93 16.47 14.09
CA GLY A 265 -25.31 16.12 14.36
C GLY A 265 -25.28 15.04 15.42
N THR A 266 -25.61 15.41 16.66
CA THR A 266 -25.76 14.53 17.82
C THR A 266 -26.55 13.27 17.47
N LEU A 267 -25.85 12.15 17.27
CA LEU A 267 -26.39 10.80 17.34
C LEU A 267 -25.28 9.90 17.92
N GLN A 268 -25.19 9.93 19.25
CA GLN A 268 -24.51 8.88 20.01
C GLN A 268 -25.41 7.65 19.97
N ASP A 269 -25.09 6.68 19.13
CA ASP A 269 -25.53 5.32 19.33
C ASP A 269 -24.40 4.40 18.88
N SER A 270 -23.59 3.99 19.85
CA SER A 270 -22.50 3.01 19.69
C SER A 270 -23.12 1.64 19.42
N ARG A 271 -23.69 1.46 18.23
CA ARG A 271 -24.09 0.14 17.75
C ARG A 271 -22.81 -0.59 17.36
N ILE A 272 -22.61 -1.73 18.00
CA ILE A 272 -21.70 -2.80 17.57
C ILE A 272 -21.82 -2.87 16.05
N VAL A 273 -20.70 -2.61 15.35
CA VAL A 273 -20.63 -2.69 13.89
C VAL A 273 -20.88 -4.14 13.52
N ASN A 274 -22.16 -4.50 13.34
CA ASN A 274 -22.51 -5.74 12.68
C ASN A 274 -21.84 -5.67 11.31
N ASP A 275 -21.02 -6.66 11.01
CA ASP A 275 -20.52 -6.84 9.66
C ASP A 275 -21.78 -6.92 8.77
N ASP A 276 -21.96 -6.01 7.80
CA ASP A 276 -23.16 -6.03 6.93
C ASP A 276 -23.17 -7.25 5.99
N PHE A 277 -22.41 -8.28 6.33
CA PHE A 277 -22.36 -9.54 5.67
C PHE A 277 -23.63 -10.33 5.99
N ILE A 278 -24.38 -10.68 4.94
CA ILE A 278 -25.59 -11.48 5.03
C ILE A 278 -25.45 -12.75 4.20
N SER A 279 -26.33 -13.72 4.45
CA SER A 279 -26.37 -14.93 3.64
C SER A 279 -26.78 -14.61 2.19
N CYS A 280 -26.31 -15.40 1.22
CA CYS A 280 -26.67 -15.24 -0.19
C CYS A 280 -28.19 -15.34 -0.42
N ASN A 281 -28.91 -16.17 0.36
CA ASN A 281 -30.37 -16.29 0.27
C ASN A 281 -31.06 -15.01 0.76
N THR A 282 -30.62 -14.48 1.91
CA THR A 282 -31.12 -13.20 2.45
C THR A 282 -30.84 -12.05 1.48
N ALA A 283 -29.68 -12.06 0.81
CA ALA A 283 -29.36 -11.04 -0.17
C ALA A 283 -30.29 -11.09 -1.40
N LYS A 284 -30.65 -12.29 -1.87
CA LYS A 284 -31.60 -12.48 -2.98
C LYS A 284 -33.03 -12.05 -2.61
N GLU A 285 -33.44 -12.33 -1.37
CA GLU A 285 -34.73 -11.86 -0.83
C GLU A 285 -34.77 -10.33 -0.78
N LYS A 286 -33.76 -9.70 -0.18
CA LYS A 286 -33.64 -8.23 -0.13
C LYS A 286 -33.55 -7.58 -1.51
N ALA A 287 -32.84 -8.20 -2.45
CA ALA A 287 -32.74 -7.68 -3.82
C ALA A 287 -34.08 -7.65 -4.57
N SER A 288 -35.09 -8.36 -4.06
CA SER A 288 -36.46 -8.34 -4.60
C SER A 288 -37.30 -7.19 -4.02
N GLU A 289 -36.81 -6.48 -3.02
CA GLU A 289 -37.49 -5.31 -2.44
C GLU A 289 -37.43 -4.11 -3.41
N ALA A 290 -38.53 -3.36 -3.51
CA ALA A 290 -38.68 -2.30 -4.52
C ALA A 290 -37.69 -1.13 -4.38
N ARG A 291 -37.09 -0.94 -3.20
CA ARG A 291 -36.19 0.17 -2.88
C ARG A 291 -34.75 -0.28 -2.65
N VAL A 292 -34.38 -1.41 -3.24
CA VAL A 292 -33.02 -1.96 -3.18
C VAL A 292 -32.40 -1.94 -4.58
N PHE A 293 -31.16 -1.47 -4.66
CA PHE A 293 -30.32 -1.52 -5.84
C PHE A 293 -29.26 -2.61 -5.65
N LEU A 294 -29.11 -3.47 -6.65
CA LEU A 294 -28.23 -4.64 -6.63
C LEU A 294 -27.06 -4.43 -7.58
N GLU A 295 -25.84 -4.68 -7.10
CA GLU A 295 -24.64 -4.79 -7.94
C GLU A 295 -23.95 -6.14 -7.75
N LEU A 296 -23.41 -6.70 -8.85
CA LEU A 296 -22.83 -8.04 -8.87
C LEU A 296 -21.38 -8.00 -9.32
N LYS A 297 -20.46 -8.22 -8.38
CA LYS A 297 -19.04 -8.22 -8.66
C LYS A 297 -18.52 -9.64 -8.86
N GLN A 298 -18.30 -10.01 -10.11
CA GLN A 298 -17.61 -11.26 -10.43
C GLN A 298 -16.14 -11.20 -9.99
N ILE A 299 -15.70 -12.25 -9.30
CA ILE A 299 -14.30 -12.52 -9.11
C ILE A 299 -13.86 -13.45 -10.23
N ALA A 300 -12.76 -13.10 -10.90
CA ALA A 300 -12.19 -13.97 -11.91
C ALA A 300 -11.88 -15.34 -11.27
N ALA A 301 -12.68 -16.36 -11.62
CA ALA A 301 -12.41 -17.73 -11.21
C ALA A 301 -10.96 -18.05 -11.60
N SER A 302 -10.20 -18.61 -10.66
CA SER A 302 -8.88 -19.12 -11.01
C SER A 302 -9.08 -20.12 -12.14
N PRO A 303 -8.39 -19.97 -13.29
CA PRO A 303 -8.52 -20.92 -14.38
C PRO A 303 -8.25 -22.30 -13.79
N LYS A 304 -9.25 -23.19 -13.87
CA LYS A 304 -9.06 -24.58 -13.49
C LYS A 304 -7.94 -25.08 -14.39
N HIS A 305 -6.75 -25.28 -13.83
CA HIS A 305 -5.61 -25.81 -14.56
C HIS A 305 -5.94 -27.28 -14.89
N GLU A 306 -6.61 -27.48 -16.01
CA GLU A 306 -6.77 -28.80 -16.60
C GLU A 306 -5.43 -29.21 -17.20
N GLY A 307 -4.69 -30.04 -16.45
CA GLY A 307 -3.64 -30.93 -16.95
C GLY A 307 -2.42 -30.28 -17.62
N GLY A 308 -1.31 -30.15 -16.88
CA GLY A 308 0.01 -29.94 -17.49
C GLY A 308 1.08 -29.50 -16.49
N ALA A 309 1.87 -30.45 -16.02
CA ALA A 309 2.95 -30.23 -15.06
C ALA A 309 4.05 -29.31 -15.63
N THR A 310 4.27 -28.14 -15.04
CA THR A 310 5.59 -27.46 -14.98
C THR A 310 5.64 -26.55 -13.73
N THR A 311 6.75 -26.63 -12.99
CA THR A 311 6.85 -26.51 -11.52
C THR A 311 7.33 -25.15 -10.98
N SER A 312 6.96 -24.01 -11.56
CA SER A 312 7.43 -22.71 -11.03
C SER A 312 6.41 -21.57 -10.90
N ALA A 313 5.17 -21.75 -11.41
CA ALA A 313 4.11 -20.73 -11.33
C ALA A 313 3.08 -20.97 -10.20
N SER A 314 3.13 -22.13 -9.52
CA SER A 314 2.11 -22.56 -8.55
C SER A 314 2.11 -21.80 -7.22
N ASP A 315 3.24 -21.19 -6.83
CA ASP A 315 3.32 -20.47 -5.54
C ASP A 315 2.61 -19.10 -5.59
N ARG A 316 2.61 -18.41 -6.75
CA ARG A 316 1.93 -17.11 -6.90
C ARG A 316 0.41 -17.23 -6.99
N SER A 317 -0.13 -18.35 -7.50
CA SER A 317 -1.58 -18.59 -7.56
C SER A 317 -2.21 -18.78 -6.18
N ASN A 318 -1.44 -19.27 -5.20
CA ASN A 318 -1.94 -19.50 -3.84
C ASN A 318 -2.11 -18.18 -3.05
N ILE A 319 -1.29 -17.16 -3.32
CA ILE A 319 -1.39 -15.84 -2.65
C ILE A 319 -2.52 -14.98 -3.25
N THR A 320 -2.83 -15.14 -4.54
CA THR A 320 -3.83 -14.32 -5.24
C THR A 320 -5.27 -14.65 -4.84
N ARG A 321 -5.54 -15.89 -4.41
CA ARG A 321 -6.88 -16.35 -4.04
C ARG A 321 -7.36 -15.75 -2.71
N PRO A 322 -6.58 -15.77 -1.61
CA PRO A 322 -6.90 -14.99 -0.42
C PRO A 322 -7.12 -13.52 -0.77
N MET A 323 -6.21 -12.87 -1.51
CA MET A 323 -6.34 -11.44 -1.86
C MET A 323 -7.66 -11.09 -2.57
N GLN A 324 -8.20 -11.96 -3.41
CA GLN A 324 -9.48 -11.72 -4.08
C GLN A 324 -10.69 -11.81 -3.14
N GLU A 325 -10.67 -12.75 -2.20
CA GLU A 325 -11.69 -12.93 -1.15
C GLU A 325 -11.65 -11.77 -0.12
N LEU A 326 -10.57 -10.99 -0.09
CA LEU A 326 -10.40 -9.86 0.82
C LEU A 326 -10.96 -8.54 0.26
N TYR A 327 -11.08 -8.42 -1.06
CA TYR A 327 -11.51 -7.15 -1.67
C TYR A 327 -13.01 -6.89 -1.53
N GLY A 328 -13.82 -7.93 -1.38
CA GLY A 328 -15.26 -7.76 -1.22
C GLY A 328 -15.63 -6.98 0.05
N PRO A 329 -15.22 -7.48 1.23
CA PRO A 329 -15.41 -6.79 2.50
C PRO A 329 -14.81 -5.38 2.53
N GLN A 330 -13.63 -5.19 1.92
CA GLN A 330 -12.99 -3.87 1.86
C GLN A 330 -13.79 -2.86 1.05
N LEU A 331 -14.28 -3.26 -0.13
CA LEU A 331 -15.14 -2.42 -0.94
C LEU A 331 -16.45 -2.09 -0.22
N ALA A 332 -17.06 -3.08 0.46
CA ALA A 332 -18.26 -2.86 1.26
C ALA A 332 -18.06 -1.78 2.34
N ARG A 333 -16.97 -1.85 3.09
CA ARG A 333 -16.63 -0.84 4.11
C ARG A 333 -16.41 0.54 3.48
N LEU A 334 -15.64 0.60 2.39
CA LEU A 334 -15.42 1.85 1.67
C LEU A 334 -16.73 2.45 1.16
N LEU A 335 -17.63 1.65 0.62
CA LEU A 335 -18.94 2.10 0.11
C LEU A 335 -19.84 2.62 1.23
N ARG A 336 -19.81 1.98 2.40
CA ARG A 336 -20.52 2.45 3.61
C ARG A 336 -20.01 3.83 4.03
N THR A 337 -18.71 3.94 4.27
CA THR A 337 -18.06 5.21 4.64
C THR A 337 -18.29 6.28 3.55
N ALA A 338 -18.21 5.91 2.27
CA ALA A 338 -18.45 6.84 1.17
C ALA A 338 -19.89 7.39 1.17
N GLY A 339 -20.87 6.54 1.45
CA GLY A 339 -22.28 6.90 1.54
C GLY A 339 -22.57 7.85 2.69
N GLU A 340 -21.98 7.60 3.86
CA GLU A 340 -22.13 8.43 5.06
C GLU A 340 -21.54 9.84 4.88
N HIS A 341 -20.40 9.94 4.19
CA HIS A 341 -19.65 11.20 4.06
C HIS A 341 -19.91 11.97 2.77
N SER A 342 -21.11 11.82 2.20
CA SER A 342 -21.55 12.62 1.04
C SER A 342 -20.68 12.48 -0.21
N PHE A 343 -19.96 11.36 -0.38
CA PHE A 343 -19.26 11.05 -1.63
C PHE A 343 -20.20 10.61 -2.76
N ARG A 344 -21.51 10.75 -2.52
CA ARG A 344 -22.58 10.52 -3.50
C ARG A 344 -22.51 9.13 -4.13
N THR A 345 -22.16 8.15 -3.32
CA THR A 345 -22.49 6.74 -3.55
C THR A 345 -23.86 6.46 -2.96
N LEU A 346 -24.51 5.38 -3.38
CA LEU A 346 -25.77 4.98 -2.77
C LEU A 346 -25.56 4.59 -1.29
N PRO A 347 -26.57 4.79 -0.43
CA PRO A 347 -26.57 4.26 0.92
C PRO A 347 -26.30 2.75 0.89
N PHE A 348 -25.16 2.33 1.42
CA PHE A 348 -24.78 0.94 1.47
C PHE A 348 -25.62 0.20 2.52
N ASN A 349 -26.25 -0.92 2.15
CA ASN A 349 -27.09 -1.71 3.05
C ASN A 349 -26.35 -2.95 3.56
N SER A 350 -25.91 -3.80 2.62
CA SER A 350 -25.27 -5.08 2.95
C SER A 350 -24.55 -5.71 1.78
N TYR A 351 -23.75 -6.75 2.07
CA TYR A 351 -23.13 -7.57 1.05
C TYR A 351 -23.21 -9.07 1.37
N ALA A 352 -23.06 -9.90 0.34
CA ALA A 352 -23.00 -11.35 0.47
C ALA A 352 -21.96 -11.94 -0.50
N TRP A 353 -21.48 -13.14 -0.19
CA TRP A 353 -20.64 -13.94 -1.09
C TRP A 353 -21.45 -15.08 -1.70
N ASP A 354 -21.52 -15.12 -3.03
CA ASP A 354 -22.08 -16.24 -3.78
C ASP A 354 -20.93 -17.15 -4.25
N GLY A 355 -20.63 -18.17 -3.45
CA GLY A 355 -19.55 -19.10 -3.70
C GLY A 355 -19.75 -19.98 -4.94
N GLU A 356 -20.98 -20.22 -5.38
CA GLU A 356 -21.27 -21.00 -6.59
C GLU A 356 -20.89 -20.22 -7.85
N LYS A 357 -21.19 -18.93 -7.86
CA LYS A 357 -20.90 -18.02 -8.98
C LYS A 357 -19.58 -17.28 -8.84
N ALA A 358 -18.87 -17.50 -7.73
CA ALA A 358 -17.66 -16.77 -7.37
C ALA A 358 -17.82 -15.25 -7.51
N GLN A 359 -18.89 -14.69 -6.95
CA GLN A 359 -19.18 -13.25 -7.03
C GLN A 359 -19.65 -12.67 -5.70
N TYR A 360 -19.32 -11.40 -5.47
CA TYR A 360 -19.92 -10.61 -4.39
C TYR A 360 -21.22 -9.97 -4.86
N ILE A 361 -22.18 -9.96 -3.96
CA ILE A 361 -23.45 -9.26 -4.09
C ILE A 361 -23.39 -8.04 -3.19
N TYR A 362 -23.58 -6.83 -3.74
CA TYR A 362 -23.71 -5.61 -2.94
C TYR A 362 -25.14 -5.07 -3.08
N LEU A 363 -25.71 -4.69 -1.94
CA LEU A 363 -27.05 -4.14 -1.84
C LEU A 363 -26.97 -2.72 -1.34
N PHE A 364 -27.70 -1.84 -2.00
CA PHE A 364 -27.80 -0.44 -1.65
C PHE A 364 -29.26 -0.05 -1.50
N ASP A 365 -29.55 0.81 -0.54
CA ASP A 365 -30.89 1.37 -0.40
C ASP A 365 -31.07 2.57 -1.32
N TYR A 366 -32.31 2.80 -1.75
CA TYR A 366 -32.65 4.03 -2.44
C TYR A 366 -32.54 5.20 -1.45
N PRO A 367 -32.05 6.38 -1.88
CA PRO A 367 -31.92 7.54 -0.99
C PRO A 367 -33.22 7.90 -0.28
N GLN A 368 -33.13 8.47 0.92
CA GLN A 368 -34.31 8.88 1.68
C GLN A 368 -35.12 9.93 0.91
N GLY A 369 -36.46 9.86 1.03
CA GLY A 369 -37.37 10.77 0.32
C GLY A 369 -37.59 10.46 -1.17
N THR A 370 -37.02 9.38 -1.68
CA THR A 370 -37.25 8.91 -3.05
C THR A 370 -38.37 7.86 -3.11
N SER A 371 -39.03 7.80 -4.27
CA SER A 371 -40.03 6.78 -4.62
C SER A 371 -39.38 5.42 -4.91
N ASP A 372 -40.22 4.40 -5.06
CA ASP A 372 -39.87 3.04 -5.49
C ASP A 372 -39.67 2.91 -7.01
N ARG A 373 -39.77 4.02 -7.76
CA ARG A 373 -39.55 4.01 -9.20
C ARG A 373 -38.11 3.68 -9.51
N LYS A 374 -37.92 2.80 -10.50
CA LYS A 374 -36.60 2.42 -11.01
C LYS A 374 -35.77 3.67 -11.36
N PRO A 375 -34.55 3.83 -10.82
CA PRO A 375 -33.70 4.97 -11.10
C PRO A 375 -33.30 4.99 -12.58
N LYS A 376 -33.03 6.20 -13.08
CA LYS A 376 -32.52 6.41 -14.43
C LYS A 376 -31.06 6.85 -14.39
N SER A 377 -30.29 6.39 -15.36
CA SER A 377 -28.90 6.81 -15.53
C SER A 377 -28.79 8.15 -16.25
N LEU A 378 -27.64 8.82 -16.12
CA LEU A 378 -27.31 10.01 -16.91
C LEU A 378 -27.40 9.70 -18.41
N ASN A 379 -27.01 8.49 -18.82
CA ASN A 379 -27.14 8.05 -20.20
C ASN A 379 -28.59 8.06 -20.68
N ASP A 380 -29.52 7.55 -19.87
CA ASP A 380 -30.95 7.53 -20.19
C ASP A 380 -31.50 8.94 -20.41
N PHE A 381 -31.02 9.92 -19.64
CA PHE A 381 -31.39 11.32 -19.80
C PHE A 381 -30.75 11.99 -21.00
N ILE A 382 -29.49 11.65 -21.33
CA ILE A 382 -28.81 12.16 -22.53
C ILE A 382 -29.52 11.68 -23.81
N LEU A 383 -29.98 10.43 -23.82
CA LEU A 383 -30.69 9.83 -24.97
C LEU A 383 -32.18 10.16 -25.01
N SER A 384 -32.75 10.69 -23.93
CA SER A 384 -34.17 11.02 -23.87
C SER A 384 -34.51 12.23 -24.75
N SER A 385 -35.58 12.12 -25.52
CA SER A 385 -36.19 13.22 -26.25
C SER A 385 -37.13 14.09 -25.40
N GLU A 386 -37.42 13.69 -24.16
CA GLU A 386 -38.36 14.41 -23.30
C GLU A 386 -37.74 15.70 -22.74
N PRO A 387 -38.31 16.90 -22.99
CA PRO A 387 -37.72 18.17 -22.55
C PRO A 387 -37.50 18.27 -21.05
N ARG A 388 -38.39 17.68 -20.23
CA ARG A 388 -38.29 17.65 -18.76
C ARG A 388 -37.08 16.90 -18.22
N TYR A 389 -36.43 16.09 -19.06
CA TYR A 389 -35.28 15.28 -18.71
C TYR A 389 -33.96 15.85 -19.24
N LYS A 390 -34.01 17.00 -19.91
CA LYS A 390 -32.84 17.67 -20.42
C LYS A 390 -32.15 18.44 -19.30
N LEU A 391 -30.96 18.00 -18.89
CA LEU A 391 -30.16 18.69 -17.89
C LEU A 391 -29.76 20.10 -18.38
N GLU A 392 -29.99 21.09 -17.53
CA GLU A 392 -29.50 22.46 -17.71
C GLU A 392 -27.97 22.52 -17.62
N LEU A 393 -27.35 23.56 -18.17
CA LEU A 393 -25.90 23.72 -18.15
C LEU A 393 -25.34 23.70 -16.72
N ARG A 394 -25.99 24.39 -15.79
CA ARG A 394 -25.61 24.41 -14.37
C ARG A 394 -25.65 23.02 -13.75
N GLN A 395 -26.69 22.24 -14.03
CA GLN A 395 -26.83 20.87 -13.54
C GLN A 395 -25.74 19.96 -14.10
N ARG A 396 -25.36 20.09 -15.38
CA ARG A 396 -24.27 19.32 -15.97
C ARG A 396 -22.93 19.55 -15.26
N PHE A 397 -22.59 20.81 -14.99
CA PHE A 397 -21.37 21.14 -14.25
C PHE A 397 -21.43 20.61 -12.81
N PHE A 398 -22.59 20.70 -12.17
CA PHE A 398 -22.78 20.17 -10.82
C PHE A 398 -22.59 18.64 -10.78
N VAL A 399 -23.18 17.91 -11.74
CA VAL A 399 -23.01 16.45 -11.87
C VAL A 399 -21.54 16.12 -12.11
N ALA A 400 -20.86 16.80 -13.04
CA ALA A 400 -19.45 16.57 -13.32
C ALA A 400 -18.55 16.81 -12.09
N GLN A 401 -18.76 17.91 -11.37
CA GLN A 401 -18.04 18.21 -10.14
C GLN A 401 -18.26 17.14 -9.07
N THR A 402 -19.52 16.71 -8.91
CA THR A 402 -19.90 15.70 -7.92
C THR A 402 -19.26 14.35 -8.20
N VAL A 403 -19.34 13.89 -9.44
CA VAL A 403 -18.71 12.63 -9.88
C VAL A 403 -17.18 12.71 -9.74
N ALA A 404 -16.56 13.84 -10.10
CA ALA A 404 -15.12 14.03 -9.94
C ALA A 404 -14.67 13.96 -8.47
N ARG A 405 -15.46 14.51 -7.54
CA ARG A 405 -15.19 14.41 -6.09
C ARG A 405 -15.30 12.97 -5.59
N ALA A 406 -16.34 12.26 -6.00
CA ALA A 406 -16.51 10.84 -5.66
C ALA A 406 -15.29 10.03 -6.14
N ILE A 407 -14.92 10.16 -7.41
CA ILE A 407 -13.76 9.46 -8.00
C ILE A 407 -12.47 9.82 -7.27
N GLY A 408 -12.24 11.11 -6.99
CA GLY A 408 -11.06 11.56 -6.26
C GLY A 408 -10.95 10.94 -4.88
N ALA A 409 -12.09 10.73 -4.20
CA ALA A 409 -12.12 10.05 -2.91
C ALA A 409 -11.73 8.58 -3.02
N PHE A 410 -12.34 7.83 -3.95
CA PHE A 410 -11.98 6.42 -4.19
C PHE A 410 -10.49 6.27 -4.57
N HIS A 411 -9.98 7.13 -5.44
CA HIS A 411 -8.57 7.11 -5.84
C HIS A 411 -7.63 7.37 -4.66
N SER A 412 -8.04 8.26 -3.75
CA SER A 412 -7.27 8.56 -2.54
C SER A 412 -7.22 7.38 -1.56
N ASP A 413 -8.18 6.46 -1.62
CA ASP A 413 -8.21 5.23 -0.83
C ASP A 413 -7.52 4.06 -1.54
N GLY A 414 -6.86 4.33 -2.67
CA GLY A 414 -6.25 3.30 -3.48
C GLY A 414 -7.27 2.40 -4.17
N TRP A 415 -8.46 2.92 -4.50
CA TRP A 415 -9.46 2.24 -5.32
C TRP A 415 -9.64 2.93 -6.68
N LEU A 416 -9.79 2.14 -7.73
CA LEU A 416 -10.02 2.58 -9.09
C LEU A 416 -11.39 2.09 -9.57
N HIS A 417 -12.23 3.02 -10.00
CA HIS A 417 -13.50 2.72 -10.67
C HIS A 417 -13.25 2.58 -12.19
N LYS A 418 -13.19 1.34 -12.72
CA LYS A 418 -12.78 1.11 -14.12
C LYS A 418 -13.80 1.53 -15.18
N SER A 419 -15.06 1.68 -14.81
CA SER A 419 -16.17 1.89 -15.76
C SER A 419 -16.90 3.21 -15.51
N ILE A 420 -16.16 4.31 -15.36
CA ILE A 420 -16.78 5.64 -15.21
C ILE A 420 -17.39 6.06 -16.56
N ARG A 421 -18.71 5.91 -16.68
CA ARG A 421 -19.51 6.22 -17.87
C ARG A 421 -20.84 6.85 -17.45
N ALA A 422 -21.58 7.42 -18.41
CA ALA A 422 -22.90 8.00 -18.12
C ALA A 422 -23.91 6.97 -17.56
N HIS A 423 -23.70 5.66 -17.80
CA HIS A 423 -24.51 4.60 -17.19
C HIS A 423 -24.30 4.46 -15.67
N ALA A 424 -23.09 4.75 -15.19
CA ALA A 424 -22.69 4.62 -13.79
C ALA A 424 -23.16 5.80 -12.92
N VAL A 425 -23.83 6.80 -13.49
CA VAL A 425 -24.38 7.93 -12.73
C VAL A 425 -25.89 7.79 -12.71
N LYS A 426 -26.48 7.50 -11.56
CA LYS A 426 -27.92 7.30 -11.38
C LYS A 426 -28.58 8.51 -10.72
N PHE A 427 -29.84 8.72 -11.08
CA PHE A 427 -30.75 9.66 -10.45
C PHE A 427 -32.03 8.94 -10.04
N PHE A 428 -32.59 9.37 -8.92
CA PHE A 428 -33.79 8.78 -8.33
C PHE A 428 -34.96 9.76 -8.48
N PHE A 429 -36.17 9.21 -8.39
CA PHE A 429 -37.39 10.01 -8.46
C PHE A 429 -37.88 10.32 -7.06
N LEU A 430 -38.24 11.58 -6.79
CA LEU A 430 -38.91 11.99 -5.56
C LEU A 430 -40.33 11.40 -5.51
N LEU A 431 -40.98 11.49 -4.34
CA LEU A 431 -42.33 10.97 -4.12
C LEU A 431 -43.39 11.59 -5.05
N ASP A 432 -43.18 12.82 -5.51
CA ASP A 432 -44.04 13.50 -6.49
C ASP A 432 -43.80 13.03 -7.95
N GLY A 433 -42.84 12.14 -8.16
CA GLY A 433 -42.47 11.60 -9.47
C GLY A 433 -41.51 12.48 -10.27
N THR A 434 -41.03 13.59 -9.70
CA THR A 434 -39.98 14.42 -10.31
C THR A 434 -38.61 13.76 -10.17
N CYS A 435 -37.71 13.97 -11.14
CA CYS A 435 -36.35 13.44 -11.08
C CYS A 435 -35.46 14.36 -10.24
N ASP A 436 -34.75 13.80 -9.28
CA ASP A 436 -33.82 14.55 -8.42
C ASP A 436 -32.45 14.72 -9.10
N PHE A 437 -32.33 15.74 -9.95
CA PHE A 437 -31.04 16.11 -10.57
C PHE A 437 -30.05 16.76 -9.61
N VAL A 438 -30.47 17.09 -8.38
CA VAL A 438 -29.63 17.73 -7.36
C VAL A 438 -28.76 16.69 -6.65
N ASN A 439 -29.16 15.43 -6.66
CA ASN A 439 -28.42 14.34 -6.02
C ASN A 439 -28.09 13.25 -7.05
N PRO A 440 -27.06 13.43 -7.90
CA PRO A 440 -26.53 12.34 -8.72
C PRO A 440 -25.77 11.35 -7.84
N TYR A 441 -25.91 10.06 -8.11
CA TYR A 441 -25.21 8.99 -7.40
C TYR A 441 -24.28 8.22 -8.34
N LEU A 442 -23.03 8.01 -7.94
CA LEU A 442 -22.11 7.10 -8.63
C LEU A 442 -22.46 5.65 -8.22
N THR A 443 -22.55 4.76 -9.20
CA THR A 443 -22.84 3.31 -9.09
C THR A 443 -21.89 2.53 -9.98
N ASP A 444 -22.15 1.24 -10.14
CA ASP A 444 -21.39 0.28 -10.94
C ASP A 444 -20.02 -0.05 -10.31
N PHE A 445 -19.98 -0.10 -8.97
CA PHE A 445 -18.79 -0.47 -8.20
C PHE A 445 -18.42 -1.95 -8.34
N GLU A 446 -19.26 -2.75 -8.99
CA GLU A 446 -18.87 -4.07 -9.51
C GLU A 446 -17.60 -4.03 -10.39
N PHE A 447 -17.35 -2.93 -11.11
CA PHE A 447 -16.12 -2.73 -11.90
C PHE A 447 -14.96 -2.12 -11.12
N SER A 448 -15.17 -1.75 -9.86
CA SER A 448 -14.14 -1.14 -9.03
C SER A 448 -13.06 -2.15 -8.64
N ARG A 449 -11.86 -1.69 -8.32
CA ARG A 449 -10.81 -2.56 -7.81
C ARG A 449 -9.84 -1.75 -6.97
N PRO A 450 -9.04 -2.39 -6.11
CA PRO A 450 -7.85 -1.71 -5.61
C PRO A 450 -6.97 -1.28 -6.79
N LEU A 451 -6.35 -0.10 -6.70
CA LEU A 451 -5.39 0.48 -7.64
C LEU A 451 -4.28 -0.52 -7.96
N ALA A 452 -3.89 -1.26 -6.93
CA ALA A 452 -2.87 -2.26 -6.98
C ALA A 452 -3.38 -3.57 -7.64
N GLY A 453 -4.70 -3.83 -7.65
CA GLY A 453 -5.29 -5.02 -8.27
C GLY A 453 -4.94 -5.18 -9.75
N ILE A 454 -4.47 -6.37 -10.15
CA ILE A 454 -4.06 -6.68 -11.53
C ILE A 454 -5.23 -6.45 -12.50
N THR A 455 -5.01 -5.71 -13.60
CA THR A 455 -5.98 -5.67 -14.72
C THR A 455 -5.81 -6.97 -15.50
N ARG A 456 -6.67 -7.96 -15.29
CA ARG A 456 -6.85 -8.98 -16.33
C ARG A 456 -7.79 -8.38 -17.36
N LEU A 457 -7.22 -7.91 -18.46
CA LEU A 457 -8.00 -7.71 -19.67
C LEU A 457 -8.42 -9.12 -20.10
N LEU A 458 -9.71 -9.44 -20.02
CA LEU A 458 -10.20 -10.67 -20.64
C LEU A 458 -9.88 -10.56 -22.14
N PRO A 459 -9.24 -11.57 -22.75
CA PRO A 459 -9.22 -11.66 -24.20
C PRO A 459 -10.68 -11.81 -24.64
N GLN A 460 -11.20 -10.82 -25.37
CA GLN A 460 -12.60 -10.67 -25.77
C GLN A 460 -13.57 -10.26 -24.64
N ALA A 461 -13.65 -8.94 -24.40
CA ALA A 461 -14.97 -8.35 -24.27
C ALA A 461 -15.60 -8.43 -25.67
N VAL A 462 -16.43 -9.45 -25.91
CA VAL A 462 -17.40 -9.38 -27.00
C VAL A 462 -18.25 -8.16 -26.65
N ASP A 463 -18.27 -7.16 -27.54
CA ASP A 463 -19.31 -6.14 -27.52
C ASP A 463 -20.64 -6.90 -27.55
N VAL A 464 -21.27 -7.04 -26.39
CA VAL A 464 -22.65 -7.44 -26.34
C VAL A 464 -23.40 -6.21 -26.80
N ASP A 465 -23.63 -6.15 -28.11
CA ASP A 465 -24.65 -5.28 -28.67
C ASP A 465 -25.94 -5.59 -27.90
N HIS A 466 -26.31 -4.68 -27.01
CA HIS A 466 -27.64 -4.66 -26.42
C HIS A 466 -28.59 -4.18 -27.52
N GLU A 467 -29.25 -5.13 -28.19
CA GLU A 467 -30.46 -4.86 -28.99
C GLU A 467 -31.58 -4.26 -28.13
#